data_AF-A0A7S2RJQ6-F1
#
_entry.id   AF-A0A7S2RJQ6-F1
#
_cell.length_a   1.000
_cell.length_b   1.000
_cell.length_c   1.000
_cell.angle_alpha   90.00
_cell.angle_beta   90.00
_cell.angle_gamma   90.00
#
_symmetry.space_group_name_H-M   'P 1'
#
loop_
_entity.id
_entity.type
_entity.pdbx_description
1 polymer ?
#
loop_
_entity_poly.entity_id
_entity_poly.type
_entity_poly.pdbx_seq_one_letter_code
_entity_poly.pdbx_strand_id
1 'polypeptide(L)'
;FSGCPTVSIPGRTHPVKEHRLEDILSITGYEVKEGSDYAQKKSRNKPPPISKAALIKMYQPKYDSKVIQSLAIVDENIINYELISKLLDHIVVNEEPGAILVFLPGIGEITKTIEELYKSDLFSDPSKAIIYPLHSSLSTAEQTAVFQVPPEGIRKVVVAT
;
A
#
# COMPACT_ATOMS: atom_id res chain seq x y z
N PHE A 1 35.96 -5.95 -11.77
CA PHE A 1 36.94 -5.64 -10.71
C PHE A 1 37.88 -6.82 -10.40
N SER A 2 38.33 -7.59 -11.40
CA SER A 2 39.45 -8.57 -11.38
C SER A 2 39.86 -9.17 -10.02
N GLY A 3 38.95 -9.85 -9.30
CA GLY A 3 39.28 -10.52 -8.03
C GLY A 3 39.42 -9.60 -6.81
N CYS A 4 38.80 -8.42 -6.84
CA CYS A 4 38.69 -7.50 -5.71
C CYS A 4 38.17 -8.23 -4.43
N PRO A 5 38.78 -8.01 -3.26
CA PRO A 5 38.31 -8.58 -2.00
C PRO A 5 36.86 -8.24 -1.71
N THR A 6 36.09 -9.24 -1.29
CA THR A 6 34.70 -9.09 -0.86
C THR A 6 34.60 -9.45 0.62
N VAL A 7 33.84 -8.64 1.37
CA VAL A 7 33.48 -8.92 2.75
C VAL A 7 31.96 -9.01 2.85
N SER A 8 31.46 -10.01 3.55
CA SER A 8 30.04 -10.16 3.84
C SER A 8 29.80 -9.83 5.30
N ILE A 9 28.94 -8.86 5.57
CA ILE A 9 28.49 -8.52 6.92
C ILE A 9 27.14 -9.22 7.13
N PRO A 10 27.04 -10.23 8.00
CA PRO A 10 25.77 -10.90 8.25
C PRO A 10 24.82 -9.93 8.95
N GLY A 11 23.68 -9.65 8.31
CA GLY A 11 22.56 -8.97 8.94
C GLY A 11 21.62 -9.95 9.63
N ARG A 12 20.74 -9.42 10.49
CA ARG A 12 19.58 -10.17 11.00
C ARG A 12 18.33 -9.35 10.71
N THR A 13 17.29 -10.03 10.27
CA THR A 13 15.94 -9.49 10.17
C THR A 13 15.03 -10.29 11.10
N HIS A 14 13.91 -9.68 11.49
CA HIS A 14 12.81 -10.42 12.08
C HIS A 14 11.96 -11.03 10.96
N PRO A 15 11.24 -12.14 11.19
CA PRO A 15 10.30 -12.66 10.21
C PRO A 15 9.27 -11.60 9.81
N VAL A 16 9.01 -11.47 8.50
CA VAL A 16 8.01 -10.55 7.95
C VAL A 16 6.92 -11.38 7.31
N LYS A 17 5.66 -11.14 7.70
CA LYS A 17 4.50 -11.75 7.06
C LYS A 17 4.16 -10.97 5.79
N GLU A 18 4.13 -11.67 4.66
CA GLU A 18 3.76 -11.09 3.37
C GLU A 18 2.25 -11.22 3.13
N HIS A 19 1.65 -10.17 2.59
CA HIS A 19 0.28 -10.13 2.12
C HIS A 19 0.26 -9.67 0.66
N ARG A 20 -0.54 -10.34 -0.18
CA ARG A 20 -0.75 -9.98 -1.58
C ARG A 20 -2.07 -9.24 -1.78
N LEU A 21 -2.32 -8.77 -3.01
CA LEU A 21 -3.51 -7.97 -3.32
C LEU A 21 -4.81 -8.66 -2.91
N GLU A 22 -4.92 -9.98 -3.13
CA GLU A 22 -6.07 -10.79 -2.72
C GLU A 22 -6.28 -10.78 -1.19
N ASP A 23 -5.19 -10.78 -0.41
CA ASP A 23 -5.25 -10.68 1.04
C ASP A 23 -5.71 -9.28 1.45
N ILE A 24 -5.15 -8.23 0.84
CA ILE A 24 -5.49 -6.85 1.18
C ILE A 24 -6.95 -6.52 0.84
N LEU A 25 -7.44 -6.97 -0.32
CA LEU A 25 -8.86 -6.83 -0.68
C LEU A 25 -9.76 -7.56 0.34
N SER A 26 -9.34 -8.75 0.78
CA SER A 26 -10.08 -9.52 1.79
C SER A 26 -10.05 -8.87 3.18
N ILE A 27 -8.91 -8.34 3.61
CA ILE A 27 -8.68 -7.73 4.94
C ILE A 27 -9.45 -6.42 5.06
N THR A 28 -9.40 -5.59 4.01
CA THR A 28 -10.03 -4.27 3.98
C THR A 28 -11.51 -4.33 3.62
N GLY A 29 -11.96 -5.42 2.98
CA GLY A 29 -13.29 -5.51 2.37
C GLY A 29 -13.49 -4.54 1.20
N TYR A 30 -12.40 -3.95 0.67
CA TYR A 30 -12.48 -3.05 -0.46
C TYR A 30 -12.84 -3.81 -1.74
N GLU A 31 -13.77 -3.24 -2.51
CA GLU A 31 -14.22 -3.82 -3.77
C GLU A 31 -13.92 -2.85 -4.92
N VAL A 32 -13.18 -3.34 -5.92
CA VAL A 32 -13.01 -2.59 -7.17
C VAL A 32 -14.32 -2.67 -7.95
N LYS A 33 -14.91 -1.52 -8.28
CA LYS A 33 -16.20 -1.45 -8.99
C LYS A 33 -16.00 -1.36 -10.49
N GLU A 34 -16.89 -1.97 -11.26
CA GLU A 34 -16.92 -1.80 -12.71
C GLU A 34 -17.07 -0.33 -13.09
N GLY A 35 -16.23 0.14 -14.00
CA GLY A 35 -16.25 1.53 -14.47
C GLY A 35 -15.59 2.55 -13.54
N SER A 36 -15.06 2.12 -12.38
CA SER A 36 -14.19 2.97 -11.55
C SER A 36 -12.85 3.24 -12.23
N ASP A 37 -12.14 4.26 -11.75
CA ASP A 37 -10.81 4.64 -12.26
C ASP A 37 -9.73 3.56 -12.01
N TYR A 38 -9.99 2.62 -11.10
CA TYR A 38 -9.10 1.50 -10.76
C TYR A 38 -9.49 0.18 -11.44
N ALA A 39 -10.54 0.20 -12.26
CA ALA A 39 -10.93 -0.94 -13.07
C ALA A 39 -10.38 -0.81 -14.49
N GLN A 40 -9.94 -1.92 -15.07
CA GLN A 40 -9.52 -1.99 -16.46
C GLN A 40 -10.66 -1.49 -17.35
N LYS A 41 -10.38 -0.45 -18.13
CA LYS A 41 -11.34 0.06 -19.12
C LYS A 41 -11.61 -1.06 -20.11
N LYS A 42 -12.88 -1.42 -20.30
CA LYS A 42 -13.33 -2.41 -21.31
C LYS A 42 -12.97 -1.90 -22.70
N SER A 43 -11.73 -2.10 -23.14
CA SER A 43 -11.37 -2.03 -24.55
C SER A 43 -12.03 -3.21 -25.23
N ARG A 44 -12.91 -2.95 -26.20
CA ARG A 44 -13.70 -3.99 -26.90
C ARG A 44 -12.85 -5.14 -27.49
N ASN A 45 -11.53 -4.96 -27.60
CA ASN A 45 -10.62 -5.89 -28.28
C ASN A 45 -9.54 -6.55 -27.41
N LYS A 46 -9.49 -6.33 -26.08
CA LYS A 46 -8.47 -6.97 -25.23
C LYS A 46 -9.13 -7.81 -24.13
N PRO A 47 -9.05 -9.15 -24.18
CA PRO A 47 -9.55 -9.97 -23.08
C PRO A 47 -8.77 -9.67 -21.79
N PRO A 48 -9.39 -9.85 -20.62
CA PRO A 48 -8.69 -9.71 -19.34
C PRO A 48 -7.49 -10.68 -19.30
N PRO A 49 -6.39 -10.33 -18.64
CA PRO A 49 -5.19 -11.17 -18.58
C PRO A 49 -5.45 -12.57 -18.02
N ILE A 50 -6.40 -12.67 -17.08
CA ILE A 50 -6.80 -13.92 -16.44
C ILE A 50 -8.33 -14.01 -16.46
N SER A 51 -8.88 -15.16 -16.86
CA SER A 51 -10.33 -15.38 -16.85
C SER A 51 -10.87 -15.55 -15.42
N LYS A 52 -12.11 -15.13 -15.19
CA LYS A 52 -12.79 -15.31 -13.90
C LYS A 52 -12.81 -16.78 -13.45
N ALA A 53 -12.99 -17.72 -14.39
CA ALA A 53 -12.96 -19.15 -14.11
C ALA A 53 -11.58 -19.63 -13.60
N ALA A 54 -10.48 -19.09 -14.16
CA ALA A 54 -9.14 -19.39 -13.68
C ALA A 54 -8.90 -18.82 -12.28
N LEU A 55 -9.33 -17.58 -12.01
CA LEU A 55 -9.24 -16.97 -10.68
C LEU A 55 -10.01 -17.77 -9.62
N ILE A 56 -11.24 -18.19 -9.94
CA ILE A 56 -12.04 -19.07 -9.07
C ILE A 56 -11.25 -20.33 -8.69
N LYS A 57 -10.66 -21.01 -9.68
CA LYS A 57 -9.89 -22.24 -9.45
C LYS A 57 -8.63 -22.01 -8.61
N MET A 58 -7.99 -20.85 -8.73
CA MET A 58 -6.74 -20.54 -8.00
C MET A 58 -6.98 -20.12 -6.55
N TYR A 59 -8.09 -19.40 -6.29
CA TYR A 59 -8.27 -18.66 -5.04
C TYR A 59 -9.44 -19.16 -4.18
N GLN A 60 -10.38 -19.93 -4.72
CA GLN A 60 -11.40 -20.59 -3.90
C GLN A 60 -10.88 -21.91 -3.30
N PRO A 61 -11.32 -22.26 -2.07
CA PRO A 61 -12.30 -21.58 -1.23
C PRO A 61 -11.70 -20.51 -0.30
N LYS A 62 -10.40 -20.17 -0.44
CA LYS A 62 -9.69 -19.29 0.48
C LYS A 62 -10.24 -17.85 0.49
N TYR A 63 -10.62 -17.32 -0.66
CA TYR A 63 -11.16 -15.96 -0.80
C TYR A 63 -12.61 -15.97 -1.30
N ASP A 64 -13.37 -14.97 -0.86
CA ASP A 64 -14.76 -14.82 -1.24
C ASP A 64 -14.94 -14.37 -2.69
N SER A 65 -16.18 -14.46 -3.19
CA SER A 65 -16.51 -14.08 -4.57
C SER A 65 -16.28 -12.60 -4.87
N LYS A 66 -16.21 -11.71 -3.88
CA LYS A 66 -16.03 -10.26 -4.07
C LYS A 66 -14.57 -9.93 -4.35
N VAL A 67 -13.65 -10.58 -3.63
CA VAL A 67 -12.22 -10.53 -3.91
C VAL A 67 -11.95 -11.02 -5.33
N ILE A 68 -12.53 -12.17 -5.72
CA ILE A 68 -12.37 -12.70 -7.08
C ILE A 68 -12.91 -11.75 -8.14
N GLN A 69 -14.04 -11.09 -7.88
CA GLN A 69 -14.60 -10.09 -8.79
C GLN A 69 -13.69 -8.88 -8.95
N SER A 70 -13.15 -8.36 -7.84
CA SER A 70 -12.22 -7.24 -7.86
C SER A 70 -10.93 -7.59 -8.61
N LEU A 71 -10.32 -8.75 -8.31
CA LEU A 71 -9.13 -9.24 -9.02
C LEU A 71 -9.36 -9.43 -10.52
N ALA A 72 -10.57 -9.77 -10.95
CA ALA A 72 -10.89 -9.97 -12.35
C ALA A 72 -10.91 -8.67 -13.17
N ILE A 73 -11.07 -7.51 -12.52
CA ILE A 73 -11.24 -6.23 -13.20
C ILE A 73 -10.24 -5.16 -12.76
N VAL A 74 -9.45 -5.37 -11.71
CA VAL A 74 -8.47 -4.38 -11.24
C VAL A 74 -7.44 -4.05 -12.31
N ASP A 75 -7.14 -2.76 -12.48
CA ASP A 75 -6.06 -2.30 -13.34
C ASP A 75 -4.76 -2.19 -12.52
N GLU A 76 -3.90 -3.20 -12.63
CA GLU A 76 -2.62 -3.24 -11.93
C GLU A 76 -1.61 -2.18 -12.42
N ASN A 77 -1.90 -1.45 -13.52
CA ASN A 77 -1.05 -0.37 -14.00
C ASN A 77 -1.34 0.98 -13.32
N ILE A 78 -2.38 1.05 -12.48
CA ILE A 78 -2.82 2.27 -11.81
C ILE A 78 -2.74 2.03 -10.30
N ILE A 79 -2.10 2.96 -9.59
CA ILE A 79 -2.05 2.92 -8.12
C ILE A 79 -3.42 3.25 -7.56
N ASN A 80 -3.97 2.34 -6.75
CA ASN A 80 -5.24 2.55 -6.06
C ASN A 80 -5.02 3.23 -4.69
N TYR A 81 -5.09 4.56 -4.68
CA TYR A 81 -4.90 5.37 -3.47
C TYR A 81 -5.99 5.11 -2.42
N GLU A 82 -7.23 4.85 -2.84
CA GLU A 82 -8.33 4.51 -1.94
C GLU A 82 -8.04 3.21 -1.18
N LEU A 83 -7.53 2.19 -1.87
CA LEU A 83 -7.16 0.92 -1.26
C LEU A 83 -5.99 1.08 -0.28
N ILE A 84 -4.98 1.90 -0.62
CA ILE A 84 -3.89 2.24 0.31
C ILE A 84 -4.48 2.87 1.58
N SER A 85 -5.34 3.89 1.42
CA SER A 85 -5.98 4.57 2.55
C SER A 85 -6.78 3.60 3.43
N LYS A 86 -7.59 2.73 2.82
CA LYS A 86 -8.34 1.68 3.55
C LYS A 86 -7.46 0.66 4.25
N LEU A 87 -6.34 0.28 3.66
CA LEU A 87 -5.37 -0.58 4.32
C LEU A 87 -4.74 0.11 5.52
N LEU A 88 -4.35 1.38 5.40
CA LEU A 88 -3.75 2.10 6.51
C LEU A 88 -4.75 2.34 7.65
N ASP A 89 -6.01 2.66 7.32
CA ASP A 89 -7.10 2.70 8.31
C ASP A 89 -7.19 1.38 9.08
N HIS A 90 -7.18 0.25 8.37
CA HIS A 90 -7.23 -1.08 8.98
C HIS A 90 -6.04 -1.33 9.92
N ILE A 91 -4.81 -1.02 9.49
CA ILE A 91 -3.60 -1.21 10.28
C ILE A 91 -3.62 -0.33 11.54
N VAL A 92 -4.03 0.94 11.41
CA VAL A 92 -4.11 1.86 12.55
C VAL A 92 -5.05 1.34 13.63
N VAL A 93 -6.20 0.78 13.24
CA VAL A 93 -7.26 0.35 14.16
C VAL A 93 -7.02 -1.05 14.73
N ASN A 94 -6.52 -1.99 13.93
CA ASN A 94 -6.56 -3.42 14.26
C ASN A 94 -5.18 -4.05 14.55
N GLU A 95 -4.09 -3.40 14.16
CA GLU A 95 -2.74 -3.96 14.28
C GLU A 95 -1.95 -3.31 15.42
N GLU A 96 -1.00 -4.06 15.97
CA GLU A 96 -0.12 -3.63 17.06
C GLU A 96 0.62 -2.30 16.76
N PRO A 97 1.07 -1.57 17.80
CA PRO A 97 1.83 -0.34 17.62
C PRO A 97 3.09 -0.52 16.76
N GLY A 98 3.37 0.48 15.92
CA GLY A 98 4.54 0.47 15.03
C GLY A 98 4.39 1.49 13.91
N ALA A 99 5.51 1.97 13.35
CA ALA A 99 5.48 2.89 12.22
C ALA A 99 5.09 2.16 10.92
N ILE A 100 4.44 2.88 10.00
CA ILE A 100 4.07 2.41 8.67
C ILE A 100 4.98 3.09 7.65
N LEU A 101 5.53 2.32 6.71
CA LEU A 101 6.31 2.83 5.58
C LEU A 101 5.65 2.41 4.27
N VAL A 102 5.25 3.38 3.47
CA VAL A 102 4.58 3.20 2.18
C VAL A 102 5.55 3.60 1.07
N PHE A 103 5.83 2.67 0.14
CA PHE A 103 6.69 2.94 -1.02
C PHE A 103 5.86 3.28 -2.25
N LEU A 104 6.20 4.38 -2.92
CA LEU A 104 5.54 4.87 -4.12
C LEU A 104 6.58 5.29 -5.18
N PRO A 105 6.23 5.33 -6.47
CA PRO A 105 7.19 5.62 -7.54
C PRO A 105 7.79 7.04 -7.54
N GLY A 106 7.06 8.03 -7.03
CA GLY A 106 7.40 9.43 -7.23
C GLY A 106 6.69 10.39 -6.28
N ILE A 107 7.14 11.64 -6.26
CA ILE A 107 6.53 12.70 -5.43
C ILE A 107 5.06 12.96 -5.78
N GLY A 108 4.67 12.79 -7.04
CA GLY A 108 3.27 12.95 -7.47
C GLY A 108 2.35 11.92 -6.80
N GLU A 109 2.78 10.66 -6.75
CA GLU A 109 2.07 9.56 -6.10
C GLU A 109 2.07 9.74 -4.58
N ILE A 110 3.19 10.21 -4.00
CA ILE A 110 3.26 10.58 -2.57
C ILE A 110 2.19 11.60 -2.23
N THR A 111 2.15 12.73 -2.95
CA THR A 111 1.18 13.81 -2.68
C THR A 111 -0.25 13.31 -2.79
N LYS A 112 -0.60 12.57 -3.85
CA LYS A 112 -1.96 11.99 -4.03
C LYS A 112 -2.33 11.02 -2.91
N THR A 113 -1.38 10.20 -2.45
CA THR A 113 -1.62 9.28 -1.33
C THR A 113 -1.89 10.05 -0.05
N ILE A 114 -1.11 11.09 0.24
CA ILE A 114 -1.30 11.93 1.42
C ILE A 114 -2.65 12.65 1.38
N GLU A 115 -3.02 13.21 0.22
CA GLU A 115 -4.35 13.82 0.00
C GLU A 115 -5.49 12.82 0.24
N GLU A 116 -5.35 11.57 -0.20
CA GLU A 116 -6.33 10.52 0.05
C GLU A 116 -6.40 10.11 1.52
N LEU A 117 -5.25 10.03 2.21
CA LEU A 117 -5.20 9.70 3.64
C LEU A 117 -5.92 10.76 4.47
N TYR A 118 -5.74 12.05 4.17
CA TYR A 118 -6.41 13.13 4.91
C TYR A 118 -7.94 13.14 4.79
N LYS A 119 -8.54 12.32 3.91
CA LYS A 119 -10.00 12.11 3.88
C LYS A 119 -10.51 11.24 5.03
N SER A 120 -9.63 10.51 5.73
CA SER A 120 -9.97 9.70 6.90
C SER A 120 -9.75 10.47 8.20
N ASP A 121 -10.69 10.35 9.13
CA ASP A 121 -10.65 10.95 10.47
C ASP A 121 -9.48 10.45 11.35
N LEU A 122 -8.82 9.36 10.94
CA LEU A 122 -7.64 8.84 11.63
C LEU A 122 -6.37 9.61 11.26
N PHE A 123 -6.28 10.13 10.04
CA PHE A 123 -5.09 10.79 9.52
C PHE A 123 -5.23 12.31 9.48
N SER A 124 -6.46 12.84 9.51
CA SER A 124 -6.70 14.27 9.68
C SER A 124 -6.52 14.77 11.12
N ASP A 125 -6.47 13.85 12.09
CA ASP A 125 -6.26 14.14 13.51
C ASP A 125 -4.81 13.82 13.93
N PRO A 126 -3.96 14.85 14.18
CA PRO A 126 -2.57 14.66 14.59
C PRO A 126 -2.40 13.93 15.91
N SER A 127 -3.46 13.82 16.74
CA SER A 127 -3.43 13.05 17.98
C SER A 127 -3.52 11.54 17.76
N LYS A 128 -3.85 11.09 16.55
CA LYS A 128 -3.99 9.66 16.18
C LYS A 128 -2.87 9.20 15.26
N ALA A 129 -2.55 9.99 14.24
CA ALA A 129 -1.48 9.67 13.30
C ALA A 129 -0.78 10.92 12.75
N ILE A 130 0.50 10.77 12.43
CA ILE A 130 1.30 11.83 11.78
C ILE A 130 1.89 11.26 10.49
N ILE A 131 1.66 11.97 9.38
CA ILE A 131 2.12 11.60 8.04
C ILE A 131 3.36 12.41 7.68
N TYR A 132 4.41 11.73 7.20
CA TYR A 132 5.62 12.34 6.68
C TYR A 132 5.86 11.95 5.21
N PRO A 133 5.95 12.91 4.28
CA PRO A 133 6.49 12.64 2.96
C PRO A 133 8.01 12.43 3.05
N LEU A 134 8.56 11.50 2.25
CA LEU A 134 9.99 11.30 2.12
C LEU A 134 10.38 11.16 0.65
N HIS A 135 11.05 12.18 0.12
CA HIS A 135 11.53 12.21 -1.26
C HIS A 135 12.83 13.01 -1.34
N SER A 136 13.67 12.70 -2.32
CA SER A 136 14.98 13.33 -2.50
C SER A 136 14.94 14.83 -2.77
N SER A 137 13.80 15.36 -3.26
CA SER A 137 13.61 16.79 -3.50
C SER A 137 13.26 17.60 -2.25
N LEU A 138 12.98 16.95 -1.12
CA LEU A 138 12.67 17.63 0.14
C LEU A 138 13.94 18.21 0.77
N SER A 139 13.80 19.23 1.60
CA SER A 139 14.92 19.77 2.38
C SER A 139 15.49 18.72 3.35
N THR A 140 16.74 18.87 3.75
CA THR A 140 17.37 17.98 4.75
C THR A 140 16.57 17.93 6.06
N ALA A 141 15.99 19.05 6.48
CA ALA A 141 15.17 19.12 7.70
C ALA A 141 13.92 18.24 7.58
N GLU A 142 13.22 18.31 6.44
CA GLU A 142 12.03 17.48 6.16
C GLU A 142 12.38 15.99 6.06
N GLN A 143 13.45 15.65 5.35
CA GLN A 143 13.90 14.26 5.24
C GLN A 143 14.29 13.68 6.61
N THR A 144 14.92 14.47 7.48
CA THR A 144 15.35 14.02 8.80
C THR A 144 14.18 13.89 9.78
N ALA A 145 13.06 14.57 9.53
CA ALA A 145 11.88 14.54 10.40
C ALA A 145 11.29 13.13 10.55
N VAL A 146 11.44 12.26 9.54
CA VAL A 146 10.95 10.87 9.59
C VAL A 146 11.62 10.04 10.68
N PHE A 147 12.82 10.41 11.14
CA PHE A 147 13.54 9.71 12.20
C PHE A 147 13.08 10.11 13.61
N GLN A 148 12.30 11.18 13.76
CA GLN A 148 11.82 11.64 15.06
C GLN A 148 10.81 10.68 15.64
N VAL A 149 10.99 10.24 16.89
CA VAL A 149 10.05 9.31 17.54
C VAL A 149 8.70 10.02 17.74
N PRO A 150 7.56 9.45 17.30
CA PRO A 150 6.27 10.07 17.51
C PRO A 150 5.91 10.01 19.01
N PRO A 151 5.01 10.90 19.49
CA PRO A 151 4.49 10.79 20.86
C PRO A 151 3.82 9.43 21.11
N GLU A 152 3.74 9.04 22.39
CA GLU A 152 3.12 7.78 22.79
C GLU A 152 1.67 7.69 22.31
N GLY A 153 1.29 6.53 21.76
CA GLY A 153 -0.04 6.29 21.20
C GLY A 153 -0.26 6.86 19.79
N ILE A 154 0.67 7.63 19.24
CA ILE A 154 0.52 8.25 17.91
C ILE A 154 1.22 7.40 16.84
N ARG A 155 0.47 7.02 15.81
CA ARG A 155 1.00 6.24 14.68
C ARG A 155 1.80 7.14 13.74
N LYS A 156 3.05 6.78 13.43
CA LYS A 156 3.81 7.42 12.33
C LYS A 156 3.53 6.71 11.00
N VAL A 157 3.21 7.47 9.97
CA VAL A 157 3.13 6.99 8.58
C VAL A 157 4.15 7.75 7.74
N VAL A 158 5.06 7.04 7.09
CA VAL A 158 6.04 7.62 6.15
C VAL A 158 5.66 7.19 4.74
N VAL A 159 5.49 8.15 3.85
CA VAL A 159 5.13 7.92 2.43
C VAL A 159 6.34 8.32 1.58
N ALA A 160 7.01 7.33 0.99
CA ALA A 160 8.38 7.46 0.49
C ALA A 160 8.56 6.98 -0.96
N THR A 161 9.64 7.43 -1.59
CA THR A 161 10.24 6.84 -2.82
C THR A 161 11.52 6.10 -2.51
#